data_AF-A0A8X6PK87-F1
#
_entry.id   AF-A0A8X6PK87-F1
#
_cell.length_a   1.000
_cell.length_b   1.000
_cell.length_c   1.000
_cell.angle_alpha   90.00
_cell.angle_beta   90.00
_cell.angle_gamma   90.00
#
_symmetry.space_group_name_H-M   'P 1'
#
loop_
_entity.id
_entity.type
_entity.pdbx_description
1 polymer ?
#
loop_
_entity_poly.entity_id
_entity_poly.type
_entity_poly.pdbx_seq_one_letter_code
_entity_poly.pdbx_strand_id
1 'polypeptide(L)'
;MLVLAVVLCLVAGSAIGVQHRDIHWKEGPKEATCVIQHGYAKGCIKLSQSHAEAPLKMTGEIDGLSYGEHGMHVHELGDLSKGCKSLGGHFNPYGKKHGAPTDM
;
A
#
# COMPACT_ATOMS: atom_id res chain seq x y z
N MET A 1 -11.67 -10.53 9.92
CA MET A 1 -10.26 -10.94 9.73
C MET A 1 -9.72 -10.21 8.52
N LEU A 2 -9.10 -9.05 8.73
CA LEU A 2 -8.51 -8.25 7.66
C LEU A 2 -7.01 -8.58 7.63
N VAL A 3 -6.59 -9.50 6.77
CA VAL A 3 -5.15 -9.68 6.49
C VAL A 3 -4.80 -8.63 5.43
N LEU A 4 -4.37 -7.45 5.89
CA LEU A 4 -3.85 -6.40 5.04
C LEU A 4 -2.44 -6.82 4.60
N ALA A 5 -2.29 -7.33 3.38
CA ALA A 5 -0.97 -7.50 2.79
C ALA A 5 -0.45 -6.11 2.41
N VAL A 6 0.23 -5.47 3.35
CA VAL A 6 1.06 -4.31 3.06
C VAL A 6 2.23 -4.85 2.24
N VAL A 7 2.17 -4.77 0.91
CA VAL A 7 3.38 -4.92 0.10
C VAL A 7 4.16 -3.62 0.21
N LEU A 8 4.81 -3.48 1.35
CA LEU A 8 5.70 -2.39 1.71
C LEU A 8 6.99 -2.59 0.92
N CYS A 9 7.26 -1.71 -0.03
CA CYS A 9 8.62 -1.53 -0.50
C CYS A 9 9.40 -0.84 0.63
N LEU A 10 9.89 -1.62 1.58
CA LEU A 10 10.75 -1.18 2.67
C LEU A 10 12.06 -0.67 2.07
N VAL A 11 12.26 0.64 2.04
CA VAL A 11 13.61 1.20 2.02
C VAL A 11 14.09 1.31 3.46
N ALA A 12 14.42 0.16 4.04
CA ALA A 12 15.36 0.04 5.16
C ALA A 12 15.87 -1.40 5.21
N GLY A 13 17.00 -1.64 4.52
CA GLY A 13 17.78 -2.87 4.67
C GLY A 13 17.38 -4.02 3.75
N SER A 14 18.18 -4.22 2.72
CA SER A 14 18.47 -5.52 2.06
C SER A 14 17.30 -6.36 1.55
N ALA A 15 17.19 -6.41 0.22
CA ALA A 15 16.33 -7.29 -0.56
C ALA A 15 16.29 -8.74 -0.04
N ILE A 16 15.11 -9.22 0.38
CA ILE A 16 14.70 -10.61 0.27
C ILE A 16 13.18 -10.62 0.07
N GLY A 17 12.71 -11.20 -1.04
CA GLY A 17 11.28 -11.42 -1.26
C GLY A 17 10.74 -12.36 -0.19
N VAL A 18 9.73 -11.93 0.55
CA VAL A 18 9.07 -12.78 1.54
C VAL A 18 7.70 -13.15 1.02
N GLN A 19 7.60 -14.40 0.57
CA GLN A 19 6.37 -15.06 0.22
C GLN A 19 5.51 -15.22 1.48
N HIS A 20 4.24 -14.83 1.37
CA HIS A 20 3.23 -14.62 2.42
C HIS A 20 2.88 -15.83 3.33
N ARG A 21 3.67 -16.91 3.40
CA ARG A 21 3.20 -18.14 4.06
C ARG A 21 3.55 -18.35 5.53
N ASP A 22 4.59 -17.76 6.12
CA ASP A 22 4.96 -18.14 7.50
C ASP A 22 5.58 -17.01 8.36
N ILE A 23 5.03 -15.80 8.33
CA ILE A 23 5.42 -14.76 9.32
C ILE A 23 4.34 -14.63 10.40
N HIS A 24 4.56 -15.26 11.55
CA HIS A 24 3.82 -14.99 12.77
C HIS A 24 4.44 -13.80 13.50
N TRP A 25 4.03 -12.57 13.15
CA TRP A 25 4.37 -11.40 13.95
C TRP A 25 3.62 -11.46 15.29
N LYS A 26 4.33 -11.42 16.42
CA LYS A 26 3.68 -11.20 17.73
C LYS A 26 3.05 -9.80 17.80
N GLU A 27 3.71 -8.81 17.21
CA GLU A 27 3.16 -7.50 16.84
C GLU A 27 3.80 -7.07 15.51
N GLY A 28 3.00 -6.71 14.51
CA GLY A 28 3.49 -6.20 13.22
C GLY A 28 3.96 -4.75 13.30
N PRO A 29 4.57 -4.20 12.23
CA PRO A 29 4.92 -2.79 12.16
C PRO A 29 3.68 -1.92 12.33
N LYS A 30 3.77 -0.91 13.20
CA LYS A 30 2.67 0.04 13.49
C LYS A 30 2.66 1.23 12.53
N GLU A 31 3.71 1.41 11.75
CA GLU A 31 3.88 2.50 10.82
C GLU A 31 4.51 2.01 9.51
N ALA A 32 4.11 2.64 8.41
CA ALA A 32 4.68 2.45 7.09
C ALA A 32 4.67 3.79 6.33
N THR A 33 5.60 3.96 5.39
CA THR A 33 5.68 5.15 4.55
C THR A 33 5.79 4.73 3.09
N CYS A 34 4.99 5.35 2.23
CA CYS A 34 5.03 5.21 0.78
C CYS A 34 5.47 6.54 0.16
N VAL A 35 6.51 6.50 -0.66
CA VAL A 35 6.99 7.66 -1.42
C VAL A 35 6.53 7.50 -2.87
N ILE A 36 5.79 8.50 -3.37
CA ILE A 36 5.28 8.53 -4.73
C ILE A 36 6.24 9.37 -5.56
N GLN A 37 6.76 8.79 -6.65
CA GLN A 37 7.58 9.47 -7.64
C GLN A 37 7.29 8.90 -9.02
N HIS A 38 6.41 9.56 -9.78
CA HIS A 38 6.10 9.16 -11.15
C HIS A 38 5.71 10.37 -12.02
N GLY A 39 6.47 10.64 -13.07
CA GLY A 39 6.28 11.83 -13.89
C GLY A 39 6.40 13.11 -13.07
N TYR A 40 5.36 13.94 -13.08
CA TYR A 40 5.27 15.15 -12.26
C TYR A 40 4.73 14.90 -10.85
N ALA A 41 4.08 13.75 -10.61
CA ALA A 41 3.49 13.42 -9.32
C ALA A 41 4.57 13.04 -8.30
N LYS A 42 4.64 13.78 -7.20
CA LYS A 42 5.59 13.55 -6.10
C LYS A 42 4.90 13.70 -4.77
N GLY A 43 5.14 12.79 -3.84
CA GLY A 43 4.48 12.86 -2.55
C GLY A 43 4.94 11.81 -1.56
N CYS A 44 4.39 11.91 -0.35
CA CYS A 44 4.65 10.97 0.73
C CYS A 44 3.36 10.68 1.48
N ILE A 45 3.01 9.40 1.59
CA ILE A 45 1.88 8.90 2.36
C ILE A 45 2.39 8.08 3.53
N LYS A 46 1.99 8.46 4.74
CA LYS A 46 2.23 7.71 5.97
C LYS A 46 0.99 6.89 6.32
N LEU A 47 1.23 5.66 6.70
CA LEU A 47 0.24 4.71 7.18
C LEU A 47 0.56 4.41 8.64
N SER A 48 -0.44 4.46 9.52
CA SER A 48 -0.27 4.09 10.92
C SER A 48 -1.47 3.30 11.45
N GLN A 49 -1.17 2.27 12.23
CA GLN A 49 -2.14 1.38 12.83
C GLN A 49 -1.64 0.99 14.24
N SER A 50 -2.43 1.26 15.27
CA SER A 50 -1.97 1.07 16.66
C SER A 50 -1.90 -0.39 17.09
N HIS A 51 -2.83 -1.22 16.60
CA HIS A 51 -2.93 -2.67 16.78
C HIS A 51 -3.72 -3.29 15.62
N ALA A 52 -3.70 -4.63 15.48
CA ALA A 52 -4.18 -5.32 14.28
C ALA A 52 -5.65 -5.07 13.93
N GLU A 53 -6.49 -4.81 14.94
CA GLU A 53 -7.92 -4.56 14.81
C GLU A 53 -8.28 -3.06 14.68
N ALA A 54 -7.31 -2.17 14.91
CA ALA A 54 -7.53 -0.73 14.79
C ALA A 54 -7.74 -0.32 13.32
N PRO A 55 -8.54 0.71 13.03
CA PRO A 55 -8.55 1.32 11.71
C PRO A 55 -7.16 1.80 11.29
N LEU A 56 -6.81 1.61 10.01
CA LEU A 56 -5.61 2.16 9.42
C LEU A 56 -5.80 3.66 9.17
N LYS A 57 -4.90 4.49 9.67
CA LYS A 57 -4.85 5.92 9.35
C LYS A 57 -3.88 6.16 8.21
N MET A 58 -4.31 6.90 7.20
CA MET A 58 -3.47 7.36 6.09
C MET A 58 -3.42 8.88 6.07
N THR A 59 -2.22 9.45 5.99
CA THR A 59 -2.00 10.90 5.93
C THR A 59 -0.84 11.22 5.01
N GLY A 60 -0.93 12.28 4.23
CA GLY A 60 0.18 12.71 3.39
C GLY A 60 -0.21 13.77 2.38
N GLU A 61 0.76 14.13 1.55
CA GLU A 61 0.65 15.18 0.54
C GLU A 61 1.22 14.67 -0.78
N ILE A 62 0.58 15.03 -1.89
CA ILE A 62 0.98 14.69 -3.26
C ILE A 62 0.85 15.94 -4.11
N ASP A 63 1.97 16.38 -4.69
CA ASP A 63 2.06 17.50 -5.62
C ASP A 63 2.13 17.03 -7.07
N GLY A 64 1.84 17.95 -8.00
CA GLY A 64 2.03 17.74 -9.43
C GLY A 64 0.92 16.96 -10.14
N LEU A 65 -0.20 16.72 -9.46
CA LEU A 65 -1.44 16.20 -10.07
C LEU A 65 -2.24 17.32 -10.73
N SER A 66 -3.01 16.98 -11.76
CA SER A 66 -4.01 17.89 -12.31
C SER A 66 -5.11 18.17 -11.28
N TYR A 67 -5.79 19.31 -11.40
CA TYR A 67 -6.96 19.59 -10.57
C TYR A 67 -8.06 18.52 -10.76
N GLY A 68 -8.69 18.09 -9.67
CA GLY A 68 -9.77 17.11 -9.66
C GLY A 68 -9.53 15.97 -8.66
N GLU A 69 -10.48 15.04 -8.62
CA GLU A 69 -10.37 13.81 -7.83
C GLU A 69 -9.47 12.78 -8.54
N HIS A 70 -8.68 12.05 -7.76
CA HIS A 70 -7.77 11.01 -8.26
C HIS A 70 -7.99 9.71 -7.49
N GLY A 71 -7.99 8.58 -8.20
CA GLY A 71 -8.08 7.26 -7.58
C GLY A 71 -6.83 6.93 -6.78
N MET A 72 -7.00 6.29 -5.63
CA MET A 72 -5.90 5.83 -4.77
C MET A 72 -6.14 4.37 -4.39
N HIS A 73 -5.18 3.50 -4.73
CA HIS A 73 -5.31 2.07 -4.54
C HIS A 73 -4.00 1.48 -3.98
N VAL A 74 -4.13 0.39 -3.21
CA VAL A 74 -3.01 -0.51 -2.91
C VAL A 74 -3.00 -1.60 -3.98
N HIS A 75 -1.86 -1.78 -4.65
CA HIS A 75 -1.67 -2.83 -5.64
C HIS A 75 -1.15 -4.12 -4.99
N GLU A 76 -1.37 -5.26 -5.65
CA GLU A 76 -1.00 -6.58 -5.12
C GLU A 76 0.51 -6.83 -5.05
N LEU A 77 1.31 -6.14 -5.87
CA LEU A 77 2.76 -6.30 -5.91
C LEU A 77 3.47 -4.97 -5.62
N GLY A 78 4.64 -5.08 -5.00
CA GLY A 78 5.62 -3.99 -4.85
C GLY A 78 6.72 -4.05 -5.90
N ASP A 79 6.41 -4.59 -7.09
CA ASP A 79 7.37 -4.73 -8.18
C ASP A 79 7.41 -3.46 -9.04
N LEU A 80 8.51 -2.72 -8.92
CA LEU A 80 8.79 -1.51 -9.69
C LEU A 80 9.74 -1.75 -10.88
N SER A 81 10.06 -3.01 -11.22
CA SER A 81 11.00 -3.37 -12.30
C SER A 81 10.61 -2.80 -13.68
N LYS A 82 9.31 -2.56 -13.91
CA LYS A 82 8.76 -1.91 -15.11
C LYS A 82 7.92 -0.67 -14.76
N GLY A 83 8.27 0.01 -13.67
CA GLY A 83 7.49 1.11 -13.11
C GLY A 83 6.09 0.64 -12.66
N CYS A 84 5.09 1.52 -12.78
CA CYS A 84 3.72 1.20 -12.33
C CYS A 84 3.07 0.02 -13.08
N LYS A 85 3.60 -0.36 -14.25
CA LYS A 85 3.05 -1.46 -15.08
C LYS A 85 3.25 -2.85 -14.46
N SER A 86 4.22 -3.00 -13.57
CA SER A 86 4.53 -4.27 -12.90
C SER A 86 3.91 -4.41 -11.51
N LEU A 87 3.08 -3.46 -11.07
CA LEU A 87 2.43 -3.49 -9.75
C LEU A 87 1.30 -4.54 -9.67
N GLY A 88 0.86 -5.11 -10.79
CA GLY A 88 -0.28 -6.01 -10.84
C GLY A 88 -1.62 -5.28 -10.66
N GLY A 89 -2.66 -6.04 -10.32
CA GLY A 89 -4.00 -5.50 -10.06
C GLY A 89 -4.16 -4.77 -8.73
N HIS A 90 -5.39 -4.39 -8.40
CA HIS A 90 -5.72 -3.97 -7.04
C HIS A 90 -5.53 -5.14 -6.07
N PHE A 91 -4.97 -4.89 -4.89
CA PHE A 91 -4.89 -5.92 -3.85
C PHE A 91 -6.29 -6.43 -3.51
N ASN A 92 -6.56 -7.69 -3.83
CA ASN A 92 -7.90 -8.27 -3.73
C ASN A 92 -7.85 -9.72 -3.20
N PRO A 93 -7.47 -9.92 -1.93
CA PRO A 93 -7.29 -11.25 -1.35
C PRO A 93 -8.61 -12.05 -1.27
N TYR A 94 -9.75 -11.39 -1.41
CA TYR A 94 -11.08 -12.00 -1.31
C TYR A 94 -11.81 -12.09 -2.66
N GLY A 95 -11.16 -11.74 -3.77
CA GLY A 95 -11.74 -11.85 -5.12
C GLY A 95 -13.04 -11.06 -5.33
N LYS A 96 -13.19 -9.91 -4.67
CA LYS A 96 -14.39 -9.06 -4.76
C LYS A 96 -14.34 -8.15 -6.00
N LYS A 97 -15.50 -7.63 -6.40
CA LYS A 97 -15.58 -6.57 -7.41
C LYS A 97 -15.01 -5.27 -6.84
N HIS A 98 -14.46 -4.44 -7.70
CA HIS A 98 -13.98 -3.10 -7.31
C HIS A 98 -15.16 -2.22 -6.87
N GLY A 99 -14.93 -1.37 -5.87
CA GLY A 99 -15.91 -0.45 -5.29
C GLY A 99 -15.23 0.60 -4.42
N ALA A 100 -16.03 1.53 -3.90
CA ALA A 100 -15.59 2.56 -2.98
C ALA A 100 -15.32 1.98 -1.57
N PRO A 101 -14.51 2.65 -0.73
CA PRO A 101 -14.26 2.21 0.65
C PRO A 101 -15.52 2.13 1.52
N THR A 102 -16.59 2.83 1.14
CA THR A 102 -17.89 2.85 1.82
C THR A 102 -18.90 1.87 1.23
N ASP A 103 -18.57 1.19 0.14
CA ASP A 103 -19.45 0.18 -0.45
C ASP A 103 -19.39 -1.10 0.39
N MET A 104 -20.57 -1.63 0.75
CA MET A 104 -20.76 -2.80 1.63
C MET A 104 -20.70 -4.12 0.85
#